data_AF-A0A2P8GV66-F1
#
_entry.id   AF-A0A2P8GV66-F1
#
_cell.length_a   1.000
_cell.length_b   1.000
_cell.length_c   1.000
_cell.angle_alpha   90.00
_cell.angle_beta   90.00
_cell.angle_gamma   90.00
#
_symmetry.space_group_name_H-M   'P 1'
#
loop_
_entity.id
_entity.type
_entity.pdbx_description
1 polymer ?
#
loop_
_entity_poly.entity_id
_entity_poly.type
_entity_poly.pdbx_seq_one_letter_code
_entity_poly.pdbx_strand_id
1 'polypeptide(L)' 'MSAPKADDAGLARYVIGGVVGGMLLGAVIGLLLTDVGFGFGISIGMIVGIAVSVGLWYARRPKA' A
#
# COMPACT_ATOMS: atom_id res chain seq x y z
N MET A 1 -24.64 15.41 -7.53
CA MET A 1 -23.57 14.42 -7.30
C MET A 1 -22.43 14.74 -8.23
N SER A 2 -21.37 15.35 -7.71
CA SER A 2 -20.15 15.66 -8.46
C SER A 2 -19.54 14.34 -8.94
N ALA A 3 -19.34 14.19 -10.25
CA ALA A 3 -18.70 13.01 -10.83
C ALA A 3 -17.37 12.75 -10.11
N PRO A 4 -17.03 11.49 -9.75
CA PRO A 4 -15.73 11.17 -9.18
C PRO A 4 -14.66 11.72 -10.11
N LYS A 5 -13.83 12.63 -9.59
CA LYS A 5 -12.75 13.22 -10.37
C LYS A 5 -11.87 12.06 -10.83
N ALA A 6 -11.46 12.06 -12.10
CA ALA A 6 -10.60 11.03 -12.71
C ALA A 6 -9.32 10.72 -11.89
N ASP A 7 -8.97 11.60 -10.97
CA ASP A 7 -7.95 11.47 -9.94
C ASP A 7 -8.14 10.33 -8.91
N ASP A 8 -9.37 9.97 -8.53
CA ASP A 8 -9.61 8.96 -7.49
C ASP A 8 -9.30 7.54 -7.99
N ALA A 9 -9.53 7.29 -9.29
CA ALA A 9 -9.22 6.01 -9.94
C ALA A 9 -7.70 5.76 -9.98
N GLY A 10 -6.90 6.82 -10.14
CA GLY A 10 -5.44 6.75 -10.06
C GLY A 10 -4.99 6.34 -8.66
N LEU A 11 -5.52 6.99 -7.63
CA LEU A 11 -5.18 6.67 -6.24
C LEU A 11 -5.56 5.24 -5.86
N ALA A 12 -6.77 4.80 -6.24
CA ALA A 12 -7.26 3.45 -5.95
C ALA A 12 -6.31 2.37 -6.47
N ARG A 13 -5.77 2.51 -7.68
CA ARG A 13 -4.82 1.54 -8.25
C ARG A 13 -3.52 1.46 -7.46
N TYR A 14 -3.01 2.60 -6.99
CA TYR A 14 -1.81 2.63 -6.15
C TYR A 14 -2.08 1.99 -4.80
N VAL A 15 -3.21 2.31 -4.16
CA VAL A 15 -3.58 1.72 -2.87
C VAL A 15 -3.75 0.20 -2.97
N ILE A 16 -4.46 -0.29 -3.99
CA ILE A 16 -4.61 -1.74 -4.23
C ILE A 16 -3.25 -2.40 -4.44
N GLY A 17 -2.36 -1.80 -5.25
CA GLY A 17 -1.00 -2.30 -5.45
C GLY A 17 -0.18 -2.31 -4.15
N GLY A 18 -0.33 -1.28 -3.32
CA GLY A 18 0.30 -1.16 -2.01
C GLY A 18 -0.20 -2.19 -1.01
N VAL A 19 -1.50 -2.46 -0.97
CA VAL A 19 -2.10 -3.49 -0.11
C VAL A 19 -1.59 -4.86 -0.52
N VAL A 20 -1.72 -5.22 -1.80
CA VAL A 20 -1.32 -6.55 -2.27
C VAL A 20 0.19 -6.75 -2.13
N GLY A 21 0.99 -5.79 -2.59
CA GLY A 21 2.45 -5.83 -2.46
C GLY A 21 2.90 -5.84 -1.01
N GLY A 22 2.29 -5.00 -0.17
CA GLY A 22 2.55 -4.91 1.26
C GLY A 22 2.20 -6.18 2.03
N MET A 23 1.07 -6.84 1.71
CA MET A 23 0.72 -8.13 2.30
C MET A 23 1.73 -9.21 1.93
N LEU A 24 2.13 -9.29 0.66
CA LEU A 24 3.08 -10.32 0.20
C LEU A 24 4.47 -10.11 0.84
N LEU A 25 4.99 -8.89 0.81
CA LEU A 25 6.27 -8.56 1.46
C LEU A 25 6.20 -8.74 2.98
N GLY A 26 5.12 -8.29 3.61
CA GLY A 26 4.88 -8.44 5.04
C GLY A 26 4.79 -9.89 5.48
N ALA A 27 4.12 -10.73 4.69
CA ALA A 27 4.05 -12.18 4.90
C ALA A 27 5.43 -12.83 4.81
N VAL A 28 6.22 -12.49 3.79
CA VAL A 28 7.59 -13.00 3.61
C VAL A 28 8.49 -12.57 4.77
N ILE A 29 8.45 -11.29 5.15
CA ILE A 29 9.23 -10.75 6.27
C ILE A 29 8.80 -11.38 7.60
N GLY A 30 7.50 -11.52 7.84
CA GLY A 30 6.96 -12.14 9.06
C GLY A 30 7.24 -13.65 9.15
N LEU A 31 7.47 -14.33 8.02
CA LEU A 31 7.94 -15.71 7.99
C LEU A 31 9.44 -15.81 8.29
N LEU A 32 10.22 -14.85 7.77
CA LEU A 32 11.67 -14.79 7.99
C LEU A 32 12.03 -14.32 9.42
N LEU A 33 11.21 -13.47 10.02
CA LEU A 33 11.35 -12.99 11.38
C LEU A 33 10.43 -13.81 12.30
N THR A 34 10.91 -14.98 12.71
CA THR A 34 10.16 -15.95 13.53
C THR A 34 9.64 -15.37 14.85
N ASP A 35 10.31 -14.37 15.40
CA ASP A 35 9.93 -13.71 16.66
C ASP A 35 8.71 -12.78 16.52
N VAL A 36 8.45 -12.33 15.29
CA VAL A 36 7.42 -11.33 14.98
C VAL A 36 6.11 -12.01 14.56
N GLY A 37 6.22 -13.17 13.91
CA GLY A 37 5.08 -13.97 13.49
C GLY A 37 4.43 -13.47 12.20
N PHE A 38 3.94 -14.42 11.41
CA PHE A 38 3.36 -14.21 10.09
C PHE A 38 2.21 -13.17 10.08
N GLY A 39 1.29 -13.24 11.06
CA GLY A 39 0.14 -12.34 11.14
C GLY A 39 0.50 -10.87 11.41
N PHE A 40 1.53 -10.64 12.24
CA PHE A 40 2.04 -9.29 12.48
C PHE A 40 2.75 -8.74 11.24
N GLY A 41 3.55 -9.58 10.57
CA GLY A 41 4.23 -9.22 9.33
C GLY A 41 3.27 -8.73 8.26
N ILE A 42 2.16 -9.44 8.02
CA ILE A 42 1.11 -9.02 7.08
C ILE A 42 0.48 -7.68 7.49
N SER A 43 0.17 -7.52 8.78
CA SER A 43 -0.50 -6.32 9.29
C SER A 43 0.35 -5.06 9.09
N ILE A 44 1.63 -5.13 9.46
CA ILE A 44 2.57 -4.02 9.26
C ILE A 44 2.87 -3.82 7.78
N GLY A 45 3.04 -4.92 7.03
CA GLY A 45 3.27 -4.87 5.58
C GLY A 45 2.15 -4.14 4.84
N MET A 46 0.88 -4.37 5.18
CA MET A 46 -0.24 -3.60 4.63
C MET A 46 -0.15 -2.11 4.94
N ILE A 47 0.06 -1.76 6.22
CA ILE A 47 0.09 -0.35 6.65
C ILE A 47 1.21 0.39 5.91
N VAL A 48 2.41 -0.20 5.88
CA VAL A 48 3.57 0.37 5.18
C VAL A 48 3.33 0.41 3.66
N GLY A 49 2.79 -0.65 3.07
CA GLY A 49 2.51 -0.73 1.64
C GLY A 49 1.50 0.31 1.15
N ILE A 50 0.45 0.57 1.93
CA ILE A 50 -0.52 1.64 1.67
C ILE A 50 0.18 3.00 1.78
N ALA A 51 0.90 3.26 2.88
CA ALA A 51 1.56 4.54 3.11
C ALA A 51 2.56 4.90 2.00
N VAL A 52 3.39 3.93 1.58
CA VAL A 52 4.35 4.09 0.49
C VAL A 52 3.62 4.35 -0.84
N SER A 53 2.55 3.62 -1.11
CA SER A 53 1.82 3.77 -2.38
C SER A 53 1.08 5.09 -2.49
N VAL A 54 0.52 5.58 -1.39
CA VAL A 54 -0.07 6.93 -1.31
C VAL A 54 1.02 7.99 -1.50
N GLY A 55 2.18 7.84 -0.85
CA GLY A 55 3.32 8.73 -1.01
C GLY A 55 3.84 8.77 -2.46
N LEU A 56 3.97 7.61 -3.10
CA LEU A 56 4.37 7.50 -4.51
C LEU A 56 3.36 8.14 -5.46
N TRP A 57 2.07 7.97 -5.21
CA TRP A 57 1.03 8.63 -5.98
C TRP A 57 1.11 10.15 -5.84
N TYR A 58 1.31 10.66 -4.62
CA TYR A 58 1.45 12.09 -4.38
C TYR A 58 2.73 12.67 -5.02
N ALA A 59 3.85 11.94 -4.97
CA ALA A 59 5.10 12.34 -5.60
C ALA A 59 5.05 12.34 -7.14
N ARG A 60 4.23 11.45 -7.73
CA ARG A 60 4.05 11.35 -9.19
C ARG A 60 2.94 12.24 -9.73
N ARG A 61 2.11 12.81 -8.87
CA ARG A 61 1.12 13.80 -9.29
C ARG A 61 1.88 15.03 -9.80
N PRO A 62 1.71 15.43 -11.07
CA PRO A 62 2.25 16.70 -11.52
C PRO A 62 1.64 17.79 -10.64
N LYS A 63 2.50 18.54 -9.95
CA LYS A 63 2.10 19.75 -9.23
C LYS A 63 1.61 20.73 -10.29
N ALA A 64 0.29 20.90 -10.36
CA ALA A 64 -0.31 21.99 -11.10
C ALA A 64 0.12 23.33 -10.48
#